data_AF-A0A1H4PH28-F1
#
_entry.id   AF-A0A1H4PH28-F1
#
_cell.length_a   1.000
_cell.length_b   1.000
_cell.length_c   1.000
_cell.angle_alpha   90.00
_cell.angle_beta   90.00
_cell.angle_gamma   90.00
#
_symmetry.space_group_name_H-M   'P 1'
#
loop_
_entity.id
_entity.type
_entity.pdbx_description
1 polymer ?
#
loop_
_entity_poly.entity_id
_entity_poly.type
_entity_poly.pdbx_seq_one_letter_code
_entity_poly.pdbx_strand_id
1 'polypeptide(L)'
;MGQLAQHSSAGEAISAARLARGWTQKQLADLCGYSQSTISRLERGRQSARDVDVLALVADRLGMDPSEVGLAGDALHNAGVNRRDFLGTTAAAAGLGILSTPASAAIRRPVNPAVVGHLQQLRATLVQSDGLYGPHAAISAVHDHLTVIEQQLLPGAHGPLRREILQTGAEWAEFAGWLYEDLGRSEQALWWSDRAMEWAQEADDPVRQAFILMRKAQQSVGLGQQQRAVGLASAALRVRGDVPARVRASAHLQAAHGHALAGGELPTLRALDAAQALVEGHAAVNDQLGGYCNHAYVHAQRATCYLRLGKPTDAVTTYRQALGHWPAIYQRERGLHLARLAIAHAADRAPDAACATAMQALEISRETESRRATAELRRVITGLAPWRRTAMVQELTEAVAAV
;
A
#
# COMPACT_ATOMS: atom_id res chain seq x y z
N MET A 1 -2.50 -22.04 -42.47
CA MET A 1 -1.40 -21.10 -42.79
C MET A 1 -1.99 -19.71 -43.02
N GLY A 2 -2.23 -18.96 -41.94
CA GLY A 2 -2.54 -17.53 -42.00
C GLY A 2 -1.30 -16.76 -41.58
N GLN A 3 -0.84 -15.84 -42.43
CA GLN A 3 0.34 -15.01 -42.22
C GLN A 3 0.22 -14.21 -40.92
N LEU A 4 1.13 -14.45 -39.97
CA LEU A 4 1.41 -13.51 -38.88
C LEU A 4 1.98 -12.23 -39.54
N ALA A 5 1.17 -11.17 -39.62
CA ALA A 5 1.68 -9.86 -39.97
C ALA A 5 2.70 -9.46 -38.89
N GLN A 6 3.98 -9.41 -39.24
CA GLN A 6 5.00 -8.87 -38.36
C GLN A 6 4.78 -7.36 -38.26
N HIS A 7 4.11 -6.92 -37.19
CA HIS A 7 3.97 -5.50 -36.87
C HIS A 7 5.34 -4.94 -36.47
N SER A 8 5.70 -3.77 -37.02
CA SER A 8 7.04 -3.19 -36.84
C SER A 8 7.21 -2.52 -35.47
N SER A 9 6.11 -2.29 -34.75
CA SER A 9 6.10 -1.81 -33.37
C SER A 9 4.84 -2.24 -32.61
N ALA A 10 4.91 -2.22 -31.28
CA ALA A 10 3.77 -2.53 -30.39
C ALA A 10 2.56 -1.60 -30.62
N GLY A 11 2.82 -0.32 -30.95
CA GLY A 11 1.78 0.66 -31.26
C GLY A 11 1.01 0.32 -32.54
N GLU A 12 1.68 -0.23 -33.54
CA GLU A 12 1.05 -0.70 -34.78
C GLU A 12 0.19 -1.94 -34.54
N ALA A 13 0.66 -2.88 -33.72
CA ALA A 13 -0.08 -4.09 -33.38
C ALA A 13 -1.40 -3.75 -32.66
N ILE A 14 -1.37 -2.82 -31.72
CA ILE A 14 -2.57 -2.36 -30.99
C ILE A 14 -3.53 -1.60 -31.91
N SER A 15 -3.01 -0.72 -32.77
CA SER A 15 -3.83 -0.02 -33.76
C SER A 15 -4.55 -0.99 -34.68
N ALA A 16 -3.84 -2.02 -35.17
CA ALA A 16 -4.39 -3.07 -36.02
C ALA A 16 -5.48 -3.89 -35.30
N ALA A 17 -5.21 -4.35 -34.07
CA ALA A 17 -6.16 -5.14 -33.27
C ALA A 17 -7.42 -4.35 -32.89
N ARG A 18 -7.29 -3.04 -32.64
CA ARG A 18 -8.42 -2.14 -32.41
C ARG A 18 -9.27 -1.96 -33.67
N LEU A 19 -8.62 -1.70 -34.81
CA LEU A 19 -9.31 -1.49 -36.09
C LEU A 19 -10.03 -2.76 -36.57
N ALA A 20 -9.45 -3.95 -36.34
CA ALA A 20 -10.09 -5.23 -36.65
C ALA A 20 -11.41 -5.44 -35.88
N ARG A 21 -11.58 -4.79 -34.73
CA ARG A 21 -12.81 -4.80 -33.92
C ARG A 21 -13.77 -3.66 -34.23
N GLY A 22 -13.44 -2.78 -35.18
CA GLY A 22 -14.25 -1.62 -35.53
C GLY A 22 -14.30 -0.55 -34.44
N TRP A 23 -13.34 -0.56 -33.49
CA TRP A 23 -13.34 0.36 -32.36
C TRP A 23 -12.60 1.66 -32.67
N THR A 24 -13.14 2.77 -32.17
CA THR A 24 -12.44 4.06 -32.13
C THR A 24 -11.41 4.09 -31.00
N GLN A 25 -10.40 4.95 -31.09
CA GLN A 25 -9.42 5.14 -29.99
C GLN A 25 -10.10 5.56 -28.69
N LYS A 26 -11.20 6.32 -28.77
CA LYS A 26 -12.00 6.73 -27.60
C LYS A 26 -12.66 5.53 -26.92
N GLN A 27 -13.27 4.63 -27.69
CA GLN A 27 -13.89 3.42 -27.12
C GLN A 27 -12.86 2.49 -26.46
N LEU A 28 -11.68 2.34 -27.06
CA LEU A 28 -10.59 1.57 -26.43
C LEU A 28 -10.09 2.26 -25.15
N ALA A 29 -10.00 3.59 -25.17
CA ALA A 29 -9.59 4.37 -24.00
C ALA A 29 -10.59 4.24 -22.84
N ASP A 30 -11.89 4.36 -23.13
CA ASP A 30 -12.98 4.20 -22.18
C ASP A 30 -12.97 2.78 -21.58
N LEU A 31 -12.72 1.75 -22.39
CA LEU A 31 -12.60 0.36 -21.95
C LEU A 31 -11.41 0.11 -21.01
N CYS A 32 -10.32 0.85 -21.22
CA CYS A 32 -9.09 0.71 -20.43
C CYS A 32 -8.99 1.70 -19.25
N GLY A 33 -9.97 2.60 -19.08
CA GLY A 33 -9.95 3.63 -18.05
C GLY A 33 -8.92 4.75 -18.28
N TYR A 34 -8.56 5.02 -19.54
CA TYR A 34 -7.59 6.05 -19.92
C TYR A 34 -8.19 7.09 -20.86
N SER A 35 -7.43 8.17 -21.12
CA SER A 35 -7.81 9.18 -22.11
C SER A 35 -7.54 8.71 -23.55
N GLN A 36 -8.34 9.17 -24.51
CA GLN A 36 -8.09 8.92 -25.93
C GLN A 36 -6.69 9.39 -26.38
N SER A 37 -6.17 10.46 -25.77
CA SER A 37 -4.82 10.95 -26.03
C SER A 37 -3.72 9.96 -25.60
N THR A 38 -3.98 9.11 -24.62
CA THR A 38 -3.08 8.06 -24.16
C THR A 38 -3.01 6.91 -25.15
N ILE A 39 -4.17 6.44 -25.64
CA ILE A 39 -4.23 5.44 -26.72
C ILE A 39 -3.58 5.97 -28.01
N SER A 40 -3.85 7.22 -28.39
CA SER A 40 -3.25 7.85 -29.56
C SER A 40 -1.73 8.00 -29.46
N ARG A 41 -1.18 8.24 -28.27
CA ARG A 41 0.27 8.32 -28.03
C ARG A 41 0.92 6.94 -28.18
N LEU A 42 0.26 5.93 -27.62
CA LEU A 42 0.71 4.55 -27.60
C LEU A 42 0.73 3.94 -29.01
N GLU A 43 -0.31 4.17 -29.81
CA GLU A 43 -0.38 3.72 -31.21
C GLU A 43 0.67 4.38 -32.13
N ARG A 44 1.20 5.55 -31.75
CA ARG A 44 2.24 6.27 -32.51
C ARG A 44 3.67 5.86 -32.15
N GLY A 45 3.86 4.85 -31.30
CA GLY A 45 5.18 4.30 -30.97
C GLY A 45 6.08 5.23 -30.13
N ARG A 46 5.53 6.28 -29.51
CA ARG A 46 6.27 7.14 -28.57
C ARG A 46 6.24 6.53 -27.17
N GLN A 47 6.95 5.43 -26.98
CA GLN A 47 6.98 4.70 -25.71
C GLN A 47 7.94 5.36 -24.71
N SER A 48 7.42 5.81 -23.57
CA SER A 48 8.22 6.07 -22.37
C SER A 48 8.20 4.80 -21.48
N ALA A 49 9.18 4.64 -20.59
CA ALA A 49 9.17 3.57 -19.59
C ALA A 49 7.88 3.52 -18.73
N ARG A 50 7.16 4.65 -18.64
CA ARG A 50 5.84 4.79 -17.97
C ARG A 50 4.66 4.17 -18.74
N ASP A 51 4.84 3.82 -20.01
CA ASP A 51 3.75 3.32 -20.87
C ASP A 51 3.69 1.79 -20.95
N VAL A 52 4.59 1.06 -20.27
CA VAL A 52 4.65 -0.43 -20.31
C VAL A 52 3.43 -1.06 -19.64
N ASP A 53 3.01 -0.57 -18.48
CA ASP A 53 1.81 -1.08 -17.79
C ASP A 53 0.52 -0.75 -18.57
N VAL A 54 0.50 0.42 -19.21
CA VAL A 54 -0.60 0.85 -20.08
C VAL A 54 -0.66 -0.04 -21.32
N LEU A 55 0.50 -0.38 -21.89
CA LEU A 55 0.63 -1.28 -23.02
C LEU A 55 0.13 -2.69 -22.69
N ALA A 56 0.51 -3.23 -21.54
CA ALA A 56 0.06 -4.55 -21.08
C ALA A 56 -1.46 -4.59 -20.86
N LEU A 57 -2.04 -3.58 -20.21
CA LEU A 57 -3.49 -3.51 -20.01
C LEU A 57 -4.26 -3.38 -21.33
N VAL A 58 -3.77 -2.55 -22.26
CA VAL A 58 -4.41 -2.37 -23.56
C VAL A 58 -4.34 -3.66 -24.39
N ALA A 59 -3.21 -4.38 -24.35
CA ALA A 59 -3.06 -5.67 -25.02
C ALA A 59 -4.03 -6.72 -24.46
N ASP A 60 -4.14 -6.82 -23.13
CA ASP A 60 -5.10 -7.71 -22.45
C ASP A 60 -6.55 -7.42 -22.88
N ARG A 61 -6.96 -6.14 -22.91
CA ARG A 61 -8.33 -5.76 -23.33
C ARG A 61 -8.60 -5.97 -24.81
N LEU A 62 -7.56 -6.04 -25.63
CA LEU A 62 -7.64 -6.43 -27.03
C LEU A 62 -7.47 -7.94 -27.24
N GLY A 63 -7.30 -8.72 -26.17
CA GLY A 63 -7.08 -10.16 -26.22
C GLY A 63 -5.83 -10.55 -27.01
N MET A 64 -4.80 -9.70 -26.96
CA MET A 64 -3.51 -9.92 -27.60
C MET A 64 -2.56 -10.61 -26.63
N ASP A 65 -1.75 -11.53 -27.13
CA ASP A 65 -0.65 -12.11 -26.37
C ASP A 65 0.45 -11.06 -26.13
N PRO A 66 1.09 -11.02 -24.95
CA PRO A 66 2.15 -10.05 -24.66
C PRO A 66 3.27 -10.03 -25.70
N SER A 67 3.59 -11.19 -26.30
CA SER A 67 4.61 -11.28 -27.35
C SER A 67 4.21 -10.54 -28.64
N GLU A 68 2.91 -10.37 -28.91
CA GLU A 68 2.38 -9.65 -30.08
C GLU A 68 2.55 -8.12 -29.96
N VAL A 69 2.78 -7.61 -28.74
CA VAL A 69 3.07 -6.20 -28.46
C VAL A 69 4.51 -5.98 -27.98
N GLY A 70 5.40 -6.95 -28.20
CA GLY A 70 6.81 -6.84 -27.83
C GLY A 70 7.08 -6.85 -26.32
N LEU A 71 6.12 -7.30 -25.51
CA LEU A 71 6.33 -7.59 -24.11
C LEU A 71 6.89 -9.02 -24.00
N ALA A 72 8.11 -9.16 -23.49
CA ALA A 72 8.65 -10.48 -23.15
C ALA A 72 7.72 -11.18 -22.15
N GLY A 73 7.57 -12.50 -22.26
CA GLY A 73 6.51 -13.34 -21.66
C GLY A 73 6.31 -13.31 -20.13
N ASP A 74 6.94 -12.40 -19.41
CA ASP A 74 6.82 -12.22 -17.96
C ASP A 74 5.76 -11.16 -17.56
N ALA A 75 5.15 -10.45 -18.51
CA ALA A 75 4.14 -9.41 -18.21
C ALA A 75 2.76 -9.96 -17.73
N LEU A 76 2.53 -11.28 -17.81
CA LEU A 76 1.23 -11.91 -17.50
C LEU A 76 0.94 -12.15 -16.01
N HIS A 77 1.81 -11.77 -15.08
CA HIS A 77 1.45 -11.81 -13.64
C HIS A 77 0.83 -10.50 -13.10
N ASN A 78 0.82 -9.43 -13.90
CA ASN A 78 0.36 -8.12 -13.43
C ASN A 78 -1.10 -7.75 -13.82
N ALA A 79 -1.79 -8.54 -14.66
CA ALA A 79 -3.15 -8.24 -15.11
C ALA A 79 -4.24 -9.24 -14.64
N GLY A 80 -3.87 -10.28 -13.90
CA GLY A 80 -4.75 -11.41 -13.59
C GLY A 80 -4.93 -11.73 -12.11
N VAL A 81 -5.05 -10.74 -11.21
CA VAL A 81 -5.51 -11.05 -9.84
C VAL A 81 -7.03 -10.95 -9.80
N ASN A 82 -7.71 -11.94 -10.40
CA ASN A 82 -9.13 -12.16 -10.18
C ASN A 82 -9.39 -13.63 -9.88
N ARG A 83 -9.56 -13.88 -8.57
CA ARG A 83 -10.35 -14.93 -7.92
C ARG A 83 -11.03 -15.95 -8.86
N ARG A 84 -10.40 -17.10 -9.06
CA ARG A 84 -10.98 -18.45 -9.14
C ARG A 84 -9.88 -19.42 -9.58
N ASP A 85 -9.37 -20.21 -8.64
CA ASP A 85 -8.85 -21.59 -8.92
C ASP A 85 -8.41 -22.32 -7.64
N PHE A 86 -9.11 -22.13 -6.51
CA PHE A 86 -8.81 -22.89 -5.28
C PHE A 86 -9.94 -23.78 -4.76
N LEU A 87 -10.96 -24.11 -5.57
CA LEU A 87 -11.95 -25.12 -5.18
C LEU A 87 -12.43 -25.90 -6.41
N GLY A 88 -11.97 -27.14 -6.57
CA GLY A 88 -12.66 -28.10 -7.43
C GLY A 88 -11.83 -29.15 -8.18
N THR A 89 -10.90 -29.86 -7.54
CA THR A 89 -10.39 -31.14 -8.09
C THR A 89 -10.29 -32.22 -7.01
N THR A 90 -11.44 -32.69 -6.54
CA THR A 90 -11.56 -34.02 -5.94
C THR A 90 -12.31 -34.94 -6.90
N ALA A 91 -11.54 -35.90 -7.43
CA ALA A 91 -11.94 -37.24 -7.88
C ALA A 91 -12.91 -37.40 -9.07
N ALA A 92 -12.34 -37.75 -10.23
CA ALA A 92 -12.78 -38.92 -11.01
C ALA A 92 -11.64 -39.35 -11.96
N ALA A 93 -10.84 -40.32 -11.51
CA ALA A 93 -9.94 -41.06 -12.37
C ALA A 93 -10.75 -42.14 -13.12
N ALA A 94 -10.81 -42.06 -14.45
CA ALA A 94 -11.05 -43.21 -15.32
C ALA A 94 -10.59 -42.90 -16.75
N GLY A 95 -9.48 -43.53 -17.16
CA GLY A 95 -9.23 -43.93 -18.54
C GLY A 95 -8.85 -42.83 -19.54
N LEU A 96 -7.54 -42.57 -19.65
CA LEU A 96 -6.78 -42.58 -20.92
C LEU A 96 -5.33 -42.25 -20.58
N GLY A 97 -4.43 -43.21 -20.83
CA GLY A 97 -3.01 -43.08 -20.56
C GLY A 97 -2.38 -41.99 -21.41
N ILE A 98 -2.15 -40.83 -20.81
CA ILE A 98 -1.12 -39.90 -21.26
C ILE A 98 0.05 -40.14 -20.33
N LEU A 99 1.10 -40.79 -20.84
CA LEU A 99 2.39 -40.87 -20.19
C LEU A 99 2.79 -39.45 -19.80
N SER A 100 2.78 -39.16 -18.50
CA SER A 100 3.35 -37.92 -17.99
C SER A 100 4.81 -37.92 -18.42
N THR A 101 5.16 -37.04 -19.34
CA THR A 101 6.57 -36.70 -19.57
C THR A 101 7.13 -36.30 -18.20
N PRO A 102 8.28 -36.86 -17.77
CA PRO A 102 8.90 -36.38 -16.56
C PRO A 102 9.15 -34.89 -16.80
N ALA A 103 8.45 -34.03 -16.05
CA ALA A 103 8.78 -32.62 -16.01
C ALA A 103 10.27 -32.57 -15.74
N SER A 104 11.04 -32.08 -16.72
CA SER A 104 12.48 -31.94 -16.60
C SER A 104 12.72 -31.28 -15.25
N ALA A 105 13.35 -32.00 -14.32
CA ALA A 105 13.53 -31.53 -12.97
C ALA A 105 14.28 -30.20 -13.10
N ALA A 106 13.58 -29.08 -12.91
CA ALA A 106 14.16 -27.77 -13.06
C ALA A 106 15.42 -27.76 -12.22
N ILE A 107 16.58 -27.57 -12.87
CA ILE A 107 17.88 -27.61 -12.22
C ILE A 107 17.82 -26.59 -11.09
N ARG A 108 17.65 -27.08 -9.85
CA ARG A 108 17.57 -26.22 -8.67
C ARG A 108 18.96 -25.66 -8.47
N ARG A 109 19.15 -24.41 -8.88
CA ARG A 109 20.42 -23.71 -8.68
C ARG A 109 20.63 -23.55 -7.16
N PRO A 110 21.82 -23.88 -6.63
CA PRO A 110 22.11 -23.65 -5.22
C PRO A 110 21.99 -22.15 -4.92
N VAL A 111 21.29 -21.82 -3.84
CA VAL A 111 21.08 -20.44 -3.41
C VAL A 111 22.25 -20.02 -2.53
N ASN A 112 22.90 -18.90 -2.86
CA ASN A 112 23.96 -18.32 -2.04
C ASN A 112 23.35 -17.65 -0.79
N PRO A 113 23.69 -18.07 0.45
CA PRO A 113 23.16 -17.47 1.67
C PRO A 113 23.36 -15.96 1.81
N ALA A 114 24.39 -15.39 1.17
CA ALA A 114 24.65 -13.95 1.19
C ALA A 114 23.51 -13.10 0.60
N VAL A 115 22.62 -13.72 -0.19
CA VAL A 115 21.44 -13.05 -0.77
C VAL A 115 20.51 -12.47 0.29
N VAL A 116 20.41 -13.09 1.48
CA VAL A 116 19.55 -12.64 2.58
C VAL A 116 20.00 -11.26 3.05
N GLY A 117 21.29 -11.11 3.37
CA GLY A 117 21.85 -9.83 3.81
C GLY A 117 21.74 -8.73 2.74
N HIS A 118 21.94 -9.10 1.46
CA HIS A 118 21.78 -8.17 0.35
C HIS A 118 20.33 -7.66 0.21
N LEU A 119 19.34 -8.57 0.27
CA LEU A 119 17.93 -8.21 0.20
C LEU A 119 17.48 -7.35 1.38
N GLN A 120 18.01 -7.59 2.58
CA GLN A 120 17.72 -6.76 3.76
C GLN A 120 18.24 -5.32 3.58
N GLN A 121 19.47 -5.17 3.10
CA GLN A 121 20.08 -3.86 2.83
C GLN A 121 19.32 -3.12 1.72
N LEU A 122 19.01 -3.79 0.62
CA LEU A 122 18.30 -3.18 -0.49
C LEU A 122 16.89 -2.72 -0.07
N ARG A 123 16.17 -3.53 0.71
CA ARG A 123 14.88 -3.11 1.25
C ARG A 123 15.02 -1.87 2.13
N ALA A 124 16.02 -1.82 3.02
CA ALA A 124 16.25 -0.67 3.89
C ALA A 124 16.47 0.62 3.07
N THR A 125 17.24 0.54 1.98
CA THR A 125 17.39 1.65 1.03
C THR A 125 16.06 2.03 0.40
N LEU A 126 15.26 1.08 -0.07
CA LEU A 126 13.95 1.36 -0.68
C LEU A 126 12.95 1.98 0.30
N VAL A 127 12.99 1.60 1.58
CA VAL A 127 12.17 2.22 2.63
C VAL A 127 12.58 3.68 2.87
N GLN A 128 13.87 3.98 2.88
CA GLN A 128 14.36 5.36 3.00
C GLN A 128 13.99 6.19 1.77
N SER A 129 14.17 5.61 0.58
CA SER A 129 13.78 6.18 -0.71
C SER A 129 12.29 6.51 -0.79
N ASP A 130 11.43 5.59 -0.34
CA ASP A 130 9.99 5.82 -0.22
C ASP A 130 9.74 7.11 0.57
N GLY A 131 10.28 7.21 1.78
CA GLY A 131 10.12 8.40 2.64
C GLY A 131 10.52 9.74 2.01
N LEU A 132 11.41 9.75 1.00
CA LEU A 132 11.90 10.96 0.35
C LEU A 132 11.09 11.38 -0.89
N TYR A 133 10.73 10.44 -1.78
CA TYR A 133 10.17 10.78 -3.09
C TYR A 133 8.97 9.94 -3.53
N GLY A 134 8.34 9.22 -2.59
CA GLY A 134 7.03 8.63 -2.86
C GLY A 134 7.03 7.12 -3.12
N PRO A 135 5.87 6.46 -2.94
CA PRO A 135 5.75 5.02 -3.13
C PRO A 135 5.87 4.56 -4.60
N HIS A 136 5.59 5.43 -5.57
CA HIS A 136 5.67 5.10 -7.00
C HIS A 136 7.07 4.71 -7.45
N ALA A 137 8.10 5.34 -6.90
CA ALA A 137 9.48 5.05 -7.27
C ALA A 137 9.99 3.73 -6.69
N ALA A 138 9.40 3.27 -5.57
CA ALA A 138 9.80 2.04 -4.91
C ALA A 138 9.06 0.80 -5.43
N ILE A 139 7.79 0.94 -5.84
CA ILE A 139 6.91 -0.22 -6.05
C ILE A 139 7.39 -1.18 -7.13
N SER A 140 7.92 -0.69 -8.26
CA SER A 140 8.43 -1.57 -9.34
C SER A 140 9.62 -2.39 -8.86
N ALA A 141 10.60 -1.76 -8.22
CA ALA A 141 11.76 -2.46 -7.66
C ALA A 141 11.33 -3.48 -6.58
N VAL A 142 10.32 -3.16 -5.79
CA VAL A 142 9.76 -4.08 -4.79
C VAL A 142 9.16 -5.33 -5.43
N HIS A 143 8.41 -5.20 -6.52
CA HIS A 143 7.87 -6.34 -7.26
C HIS A 143 8.93 -7.23 -7.89
N ASP A 144 9.94 -6.64 -8.53
CA ASP A 144 11.01 -7.40 -9.16
C ASP A 144 11.70 -8.30 -8.13
N HIS A 145 11.97 -7.78 -6.92
CA HIS A 145 12.62 -8.54 -5.86
C HIS A 145 11.69 -9.56 -5.21
N LEU A 146 10.39 -9.26 -5.07
CA LEU A 146 9.41 -10.25 -4.61
C LEU A 146 9.31 -11.42 -5.59
N THR A 147 9.37 -11.15 -6.90
CA THR A 147 9.41 -12.17 -7.95
C THR A 147 10.67 -13.02 -7.85
N VAL A 148 11.85 -12.39 -7.66
CA VAL A 148 13.11 -13.12 -7.43
C VAL A 148 13.01 -14.00 -6.18
N ILE A 149 12.52 -13.47 -5.06
CA ILE A 149 12.34 -14.22 -3.81
C ILE A 149 11.45 -15.44 -4.04
N GLU A 150 10.27 -15.25 -4.63
CA GLU A 150 9.26 -16.29 -4.78
C GLU A 150 9.63 -17.34 -5.83
N GLN A 151 10.09 -16.91 -7.00
CA GLN A 151 10.27 -17.79 -8.16
C GLN A 151 11.69 -18.34 -8.30
N GLN A 152 12.71 -17.63 -7.77
CA GLN A 152 14.11 -18.02 -7.97
C GLN A 152 14.76 -18.53 -6.68
N LEU A 153 14.51 -17.88 -5.54
CA LEU A 153 15.19 -18.20 -4.28
C LEU A 153 14.46 -19.30 -3.50
N LEU A 154 13.16 -19.15 -3.25
CA LEU A 154 12.40 -20.12 -2.45
C LEU A 154 12.42 -21.55 -3.00
N PRO A 155 12.35 -21.83 -4.32
CA PRO A 155 12.35 -23.20 -4.83
C PRO A 155 13.67 -23.95 -4.62
N GLY A 156 14.79 -23.23 -4.56
CA GLY A 156 16.14 -23.77 -4.34
C GLY A 156 16.60 -23.76 -2.89
N ALA A 157 15.86 -23.12 -1.99
CA ALA A 157 16.23 -22.98 -0.58
C ALA A 157 15.66 -24.10 0.30
N HIS A 158 16.47 -24.56 1.25
CA HIS A 158 16.11 -25.61 2.20
C HIS A 158 16.59 -25.29 3.63
N GLY A 159 16.00 -25.94 4.62
CA GLY A 159 16.43 -25.84 6.02
C GLY A 159 16.45 -24.39 6.54
N PRO A 160 17.49 -23.99 7.30
CA PRO A 160 17.61 -22.64 7.86
C PRO A 160 17.57 -21.53 6.80
N LEU A 161 18.20 -21.73 5.63
CA LEU A 161 18.22 -20.72 4.57
C LEU A 161 16.82 -20.44 4.01
N ARG A 162 15.97 -21.46 3.87
CA ARG A 162 14.57 -21.25 3.46
C ARG A 162 13.83 -20.36 4.45
N ARG A 163 14.04 -20.60 5.76
CA ARG A 163 13.44 -19.80 6.82
C ARG A 163 13.86 -18.33 6.73
N GLU A 164 15.15 -18.07 6.56
CA GLU A 164 15.69 -16.70 6.44
C GLU A 164 15.16 -15.97 5.18
N ILE A 165 15.03 -16.69 4.06
CA ILE A 165 14.43 -16.14 2.83
C ILE A 165 12.94 -15.85 3.03
N LEU A 166 12.19 -16.71 3.72
CA LEU A 166 10.78 -16.46 4.04
C LEU A 166 10.61 -15.27 5.00
N GLN A 167 11.46 -15.15 6.02
CA GLN A 167 11.47 -13.98 6.92
C GLN A 167 11.72 -12.69 6.13
N THR A 168 12.73 -12.70 5.27
CA THR A 168 13.05 -11.57 4.39
C THR A 168 11.90 -11.28 3.44
N GLY A 169 11.35 -12.30 2.78
CA GLY A 169 10.18 -12.18 1.90
C GLY A 169 8.98 -11.56 2.60
N ALA A 170 8.68 -11.97 3.84
CA ALA A 170 7.59 -11.41 4.63
C ALA A 170 7.77 -9.91 4.89
N GLU A 171 9.01 -9.45 5.10
CA GLU A 171 9.32 -8.03 5.25
C GLU A 171 9.16 -7.26 3.93
N TRP A 172 9.55 -7.84 2.79
CA TRP A 172 9.31 -7.23 1.48
C TRP A 172 7.83 -7.16 1.12
N ALA A 173 7.07 -8.21 1.42
CA ALA A 173 5.62 -8.27 1.19
C ALA A 173 4.88 -7.28 2.10
N GLU A 174 5.27 -7.15 3.37
CA GLU A 174 4.70 -6.11 4.25
C GLU A 174 4.96 -4.71 3.71
N PHE A 175 6.17 -4.45 3.22
CA PHE A 175 6.52 -3.17 2.62
C PHE A 175 5.72 -2.89 1.33
N ALA A 176 5.53 -3.89 0.46
CA ALA A 176 4.62 -3.77 -0.68
C ALA A 176 3.19 -3.42 -0.24
N GLY A 177 2.71 -4.05 0.85
CA GLY A 177 1.42 -3.73 1.47
C GLY A 177 1.32 -2.26 1.90
N TRP A 178 2.38 -1.71 2.51
CA TRP A 178 2.45 -0.29 2.85
C TRP A 178 2.41 0.64 1.63
N LEU A 179 3.22 0.34 0.61
CA LEU A 179 3.28 1.16 -0.60
C LEU A 179 1.91 1.23 -1.29
N TYR A 180 1.22 0.10 -1.40
CA TYR A 180 -0.13 0.06 -1.96
C TYR A 180 -1.17 0.78 -1.09
N GLU A 181 -1.04 0.71 0.23
CA GLU A 181 -1.88 1.48 1.17
C GLU A 181 -1.71 2.99 0.93
N ASP A 182 -0.46 3.46 0.80
CA ASP A 182 -0.17 4.89 0.58
C ASP A 182 -0.61 5.37 -0.82
N LEU A 183 -0.58 4.48 -1.81
CA LEU A 183 -1.14 4.69 -3.16
C LEU A 183 -2.67 4.65 -3.23
N GLY A 184 -3.36 4.31 -2.13
CA GLY A 184 -4.82 4.18 -2.09
C GLY A 184 -5.36 2.90 -2.75
N ARG A 185 -4.50 1.93 -3.05
CA ARG A 185 -4.82 0.65 -3.71
C ARG A 185 -5.08 -0.44 -2.65
N SER A 186 -6.24 -0.34 -2.00
CA SER A 186 -6.55 -1.10 -0.79
C SER A 186 -6.61 -2.63 -0.99
N GLU A 187 -7.06 -3.10 -2.15
CA GLU A 187 -7.13 -4.55 -2.43
C GLU A 187 -5.72 -5.16 -2.52
N GLN A 188 -4.82 -4.50 -3.26
CA GLN A 188 -3.42 -4.91 -3.38
C GLN A 188 -2.72 -4.83 -2.02
N ALA A 189 -2.99 -3.81 -1.22
CA ALA A 189 -2.43 -3.66 0.12
C ALA A 189 -2.79 -4.85 1.04
N LEU A 190 -4.06 -5.27 1.00
CA LEU A 190 -4.54 -6.43 1.74
C LEU A 190 -3.91 -7.73 1.23
N TRP A 191 -3.85 -7.91 -0.09
CA TRP A 191 -3.25 -9.10 -0.71
C TRP A 191 -1.79 -9.29 -0.27
N TRP A 192 -0.98 -8.23 -0.34
CA TRP A 192 0.41 -8.29 0.10
C TRP A 192 0.55 -8.54 1.61
N SER A 193 -0.40 -8.05 2.41
CA SER A 193 -0.43 -8.32 3.85
C SER A 193 -0.90 -9.75 4.19
N ASP A 194 -1.70 -10.38 3.33
CA ASP A 194 -2.01 -11.81 3.39
C ASP A 194 -0.77 -12.63 3.04
N ARG A 195 -0.09 -12.32 1.93
CA ARG A 195 1.15 -13.00 1.53
C ARG A 195 2.26 -12.87 2.57
N ALA A 196 2.45 -11.68 3.13
CA ALA A 196 3.41 -11.47 4.22
C ALA A 196 3.11 -12.35 5.44
N MET A 197 1.83 -12.52 5.78
CA MET A 197 1.39 -13.37 6.90
C MET A 197 1.69 -14.85 6.61
N GLU A 198 1.39 -15.32 5.40
CA GLU A 198 1.69 -16.70 4.97
C GLU A 198 3.18 -17.03 5.13
N TRP A 199 4.06 -16.17 4.61
CA TRP A 199 5.50 -16.37 4.73
C TRP A 199 6.02 -16.24 6.18
N ALA A 200 5.49 -15.32 6.97
CA ALA A 200 5.84 -15.20 8.39
C ALA A 200 5.37 -16.41 9.23
N GLN A 201 4.26 -17.04 8.85
CA GLN A 201 3.78 -18.28 9.46
C GLN A 201 4.67 -19.47 9.08
N GLU A 202 4.98 -19.63 7.80
CA GLU A 202 5.88 -20.71 7.34
C GLU A 202 7.28 -20.58 7.97
N ALA A 203 7.76 -19.35 8.17
CA ALA A 203 9.03 -19.08 8.81
C ALA A 203 9.05 -19.27 10.34
N ASP A 204 7.89 -19.48 10.98
CA ASP A 204 7.74 -19.45 12.45
C ASP A 204 8.30 -18.16 13.08
N ASP A 205 7.94 -17.01 12.49
CA ASP A 205 8.35 -15.67 12.97
C ASP A 205 7.19 -14.97 13.70
N PRO A 206 7.02 -15.18 15.02
CA PRO A 206 5.91 -14.58 15.77
C PRO A 206 6.00 -13.05 15.84
N VAL A 207 7.21 -12.48 15.87
CA VAL A 207 7.37 -11.02 15.93
C VAL A 207 6.84 -10.39 14.64
N ARG A 208 7.15 -10.99 13.49
CA ARG A 208 6.63 -10.55 12.19
C ARG A 208 5.12 -10.75 12.08
N GLN A 209 4.60 -11.89 12.54
CA GLN A 209 3.16 -12.14 12.56
C GLN A 209 2.42 -11.07 13.39
N ALA A 210 2.92 -10.72 14.58
CA ALA A 210 2.34 -9.65 15.40
C ALA A 210 2.33 -8.30 14.68
N PHE A 211 3.43 -7.95 14.03
CA PHE A 211 3.54 -6.71 13.26
C PHE A 211 2.57 -6.69 12.08
N ILE A 212 2.49 -7.75 11.29
CA ILE A 212 1.57 -7.83 10.13
C ILE A 212 0.10 -7.81 10.59
N LEU A 213 -0.26 -8.47 11.69
CA LEU A 213 -1.62 -8.36 12.26
C LEU A 213 -1.96 -6.91 12.63
N MET A 214 -1.02 -6.18 13.22
CA MET A 214 -1.16 -4.76 13.50
C MET A 214 -1.32 -3.93 12.21
N ARG A 215 -0.53 -4.19 11.17
CA ARG A 215 -0.66 -3.53 9.86
C ARG A 215 -2.03 -3.77 9.21
N LYS A 216 -2.53 -4.99 9.28
CA LYS A 216 -3.87 -5.35 8.78
C LYS A 216 -4.99 -4.69 9.59
N ALA A 217 -4.78 -4.50 10.90
CA ALA A 217 -5.69 -3.73 11.74
C ALA A 217 -5.73 -2.26 11.29
N GLN A 218 -4.58 -1.65 10.98
CA GLN A 218 -4.49 -0.30 10.43
C GLN A 218 -5.22 -0.16 9.08
N GLN A 219 -5.01 -1.09 8.16
CA GLN A 219 -5.73 -1.11 6.89
C GLN A 219 -7.25 -1.23 7.11
N SER A 220 -7.66 -2.07 8.06
CA SER A 220 -9.08 -2.23 8.43
C SER A 220 -9.69 -0.93 8.98
N VAL A 221 -8.91 -0.15 9.76
CA VAL A 221 -9.31 1.20 10.20
C VAL A 221 -9.53 2.13 9.01
N GLY A 222 -8.61 2.14 8.04
CA GLY A 222 -8.73 2.95 6.82
C GLY A 222 -9.98 2.61 6.00
N LEU A 223 -10.40 1.35 6.02
CA LEU A 223 -11.61 0.85 5.36
C LEU A 223 -12.89 0.97 6.20
N GLY A 224 -12.84 1.55 7.40
CA GLY A 224 -13.99 1.68 8.30
C GLY A 224 -14.45 0.34 8.92
N GLN A 225 -13.67 -0.73 8.81
CA GLN A 225 -14.00 -2.07 9.28
C GLN A 225 -13.71 -2.21 10.78
N GLN A 226 -14.51 -1.52 11.60
CA GLN A 226 -14.27 -1.36 13.05
C GLN A 226 -14.07 -2.68 13.83
N GLN A 227 -14.93 -3.69 13.65
CA GLN A 227 -14.77 -4.97 14.36
C GLN A 227 -13.51 -5.72 13.92
N ARG A 228 -13.21 -5.68 12.62
CA ARG A 228 -12.02 -6.33 12.07
C ARG A 228 -10.74 -5.68 12.59
N ALA A 229 -10.71 -4.36 12.66
CA ALA A 229 -9.59 -3.60 13.23
C ALA A 229 -9.31 -4.02 14.68
N VAL A 230 -10.34 -4.03 15.54
CA VAL A 230 -10.20 -4.45 16.95
C VAL A 230 -9.78 -5.91 17.05
N GLY A 231 -10.37 -6.80 16.25
CA GLY A 231 -10.07 -8.23 16.26
C GLY A 231 -8.61 -8.52 15.89
N LEU A 232 -8.10 -7.90 14.81
CA LEU A 232 -6.72 -8.05 14.35
C LEU A 232 -5.71 -7.41 15.32
N ALA A 233 -6.01 -6.23 15.84
CA ALA A 233 -5.19 -5.58 16.88
C ALA A 233 -5.08 -6.46 18.15
N SER A 234 -6.21 -7.02 18.59
CA SER A 234 -6.24 -7.94 19.73
C SER A 234 -5.47 -9.23 19.44
N ALA A 235 -5.52 -9.74 18.21
CA ALA A 235 -4.73 -10.89 17.80
C ALA A 235 -3.22 -10.59 17.87
N ALA A 236 -2.79 -9.44 17.36
CA ALA A 236 -1.39 -8.99 17.45
C ALA A 236 -0.89 -8.94 18.91
N LEU A 237 -1.72 -8.44 19.83
CA LEU A 237 -1.39 -8.34 21.26
C LEU A 237 -1.27 -9.70 21.96
N ARG A 238 -2.00 -10.72 21.49
CA ARG A 238 -1.95 -12.10 22.03
C ARG A 238 -0.76 -12.91 21.54
N VAL A 239 -0.04 -12.46 20.51
CA VAL A 239 1.14 -13.17 20.01
C VAL A 239 2.19 -13.27 21.11
N ARG A 240 2.69 -14.49 21.31
CA ARG A 240 3.75 -14.82 22.27
C ARG A 240 5.11 -14.62 21.62
N GLY A 241 6.13 -14.36 22.43
CA GLY A 241 7.49 -14.05 21.98
C GLY A 241 7.90 -12.62 22.32
N ASP A 242 9.13 -12.29 21.97
CA ASP A 242 9.75 -10.99 22.26
C ASP A 242 9.29 -9.91 21.27
N VAL A 243 7.98 -9.67 21.24
CA VAL A 243 7.37 -8.64 20.39
C VAL A 243 7.71 -7.27 21.00
N PRO A 244 8.38 -6.37 20.24
CA PRO A 244 8.79 -5.07 20.76
C PRO A 244 7.63 -4.25 21.32
N ALA A 245 7.90 -3.50 22.39
CA ALA A 245 6.90 -2.66 23.06
C ALA A 245 6.21 -1.68 22.09
N ARG A 246 6.96 -1.10 21.15
CA ARG A 246 6.41 -0.17 20.14
C ARG A 246 5.46 -0.83 19.14
N VAL A 247 5.66 -2.11 18.82
CA VAL A 247 4.70 -2.88 18.00
C VAL A 247 3.42 -3.13 18.79
N ARG A 248 3.53 -3.50 20.07
CA ARG A 248 2.37 -3.64 20.97
C ARG A 248 1.62 -2.31 21.14
N ALA A 249 2.35 -1.19 21.27
CA ALA A 249 1.77 0.15 21.33
C ALA A 249 0.98 0.46 20.06
N SER A 250 1.57 0.19 18.89
CA SER A 250 0.91 0.37 17.60
C SER A 250 -0.35 -0.50 17.46
N ALA A 251 -0.36 -1.73 17.97
CA ALA A 251 -1.55 -2.57 18.00
C ALA A 251 -2.65 -1.97 18.91
N HIS A 252 -2.30 -1.47 20.09
CA HIS A 252 -3.24 -0.75 20.96
C HIS A 252 -3.83 0.50 20.28
N LEU A 253 -3.03 1.24 19.51
CA LEU A 253 -3.52 2.37 18.71
C LEU A 253 -4.55 1.92 17.68
N GLN A 254 -4.33 0.81 16.97
CA GLN A 254 -5.32 0.30 16.01
C GLN A 254 -6.62 -0.19 16.69
N ALA A 255 -6.52 -0.78 17.89
CA ALA A 255 -7.70 -1.09 18.69
C ALA A 255 -8.47 0.17 19.09
N ALA A 256 -7.77 1.22 19.57
CA ALA A 256 -8.37 2.51 19.90
C ALA A 256 -9.12 3.11 18.70
N HIS A 257 -8.50 3.10 17.53
CA HIS A 257 -9.12 3.56 16.30
C HIS A 257 -10.38 2.79 15.93
N GLY A 258 -10.37 1.46 16.08
CA GLY A 258 -11.56 0.62 15.86
C GLY A 258 -12.68 0.94 16.84
N HIS A 259 -12.37 1.10 18.13
CA HIS A 259 -13.34 1.52 19.15
C HIS A 259 -13.90 2.92 18.89
N ALA A 260 -13.08 3.87 18.46
CA ALA A 260 -13.51 5.22 18.15
C ALA A 260 -14.47 5.25 16.95
N LEU A 261 -14.20 4.46 15.91
CA LEU A 261 -15.10 4.29 14.76
C LEU A 261 -16.46 3.67 15.17
N ALA A 262 -16.47 2.85 16.23
CA ALA A 262 -17.69 2.29 16.81
C ALA A 262 -18.37 3.22 17.83
N GLY A 263 -17.86 4.44 18.07
CA GLY A 263 -18.38 5.38 19.06
C GLY A 263 -18.07 5.02 20.53
N GLY A 264 -17.21 4.02 20.77
CA GLY A 264 -16.86 3.56 22.11
C GLY A 264 -15.77 4.42 22.74
N GLU A 265 -16.15 5.49 23.46
CA GLU A 265 -15.19 6.41 24.08
C GLU A 265 -14.28 5.72 25.13
N LEU A 266 -14.86 5.09 26.15
CA LEU A 266 -14.10 4.43 27.22
C LEU A 266 -13.08 3.39 26.72
N PRO A 267 -13.45 2.43 25.84
CA PRO A 267 -12.47 1.47 25.30
C PRO A 267 -11.42 2.14 24.40
N THR A 268 -11.76 3.25 23.73
CA THR A 268 -10.79 4.05 22.97
C THR A 268 -9.72 4.62 23.90
N LEU A 269 -10.13 5.33 24.95
CA LEU A 269 -9.20 5.98 25.89
C LEU A 269 -8.31 4.96 26.60
N ARG A 270 -8.87 3.84 27.08
CA ARG A 270 -8.10 2.75 27.69
C ARG A 270 -7.02 2.20 26.77
N ALA A 271 -7.34 2.00 25.49
CA ALA A 271 -6.36 1.51 24.52
C ALA A 271 -5.27 2.56 24.22
N LEU A 272 -5.62 3.84 24.16
CA LEU A 272 -4.64 4.93 23.99
C LEU A 272 -3.72 5.06 25.19
N ASP A 273 -4.23 4.90 26.41
CA ASP A 273 -3.43 4.95 27.64
C ASP A 273 -2.47 3.74 27.71
N ALA A 274 -2.93 2.55 27.31
CA ALA A 274 -2.06 1.38 27.19
C ALA A 274 -0.95 1.58 26.15
N ALA A 275 -1.24 2.19 25.01
CA ALA A 275 -0.23 2.53 24.01
C ALA A 275 0.78 3.55 24.55
N GLN A 276 0.32 4.56 25.28
CA GLN A 276 1.16 5.59 25.91
C GLN A 276 2.15 4.97 26.90
N ALA A 277 1.69 4.10 27.80
CA ALA A 277 2.54 3.44 28.79
C ALA A 277 3.68 2.63 28.12
N LEU A 278 3.41 2.00 26.98
CA LEU A 278 4.40 1.22 26.23
C LEU A 278 5.48 2.06 25.53
N VAL A 279 5.26 3.38 25.38
CA VAL A 279 6.22 4.30 24.78
C VAL A 279 6.79 5.31 25.80
N GLU A 280 6.51 5.12 27.09
CA GLU A 280 7.18 5.90 28.15
C GLU A 280 8.71 5.68 28.07
N GLY A 281 9.47 6.76 28.19
CA GLY A 281 10.93 6.75 28.02
C GLY A 281 11.43 6.62 26.57
N HIS A 282 10.53 6.43 25.60
CA HIS A 282 10.85 6.18 24.19
C HIS A 282 10.60 7.42 23.31
N ALA A 283 11.29 8.53 23.62
CA ALA A 283 11.09 9.81 22.92
C ALA A 283 11.62 9.80 21.46
N ALA A 284 12.79 9.20 21.24
CA ALA A 284 13.45 9.19 19.93
C ALA A 284 12.97 8.05 19.03
N VAL A 285 12.94 8.30 17.73
CA VAL A 285 12.76 7.26 16.70
C VAL A 285 14.00 6.36 16.67
N ASN A 286 13.86 5.11 16.23
CA ASN A 286 14.99 4.18 16.08
C ASN A 286 14.75 3.18 14.94
N ASP A 287 15.75 2.37 14.64
CA ASP A 287 15.71 1.41 13.52
C ASP A 287 15.08 0.06 13.91
N GLN A 288 14.56 -0.07 15.14
CA GLN A 288 13.89 -1.29 15.58
C GLN A 288 12.50 -1.40 14.94
N LEU A 289 11.95 -2.61 14.90
CA LEU A 289 10.59 -2.82 14.41
C LEU A 289 9.58 -2.01 15.26
N GLY A 290 8.78 -1.18 14.59
CA GLY A 290 7.89 -0.23 15.26
C GLY A 290 8.59 1.03 15.77
N GLY A 291 9.85 1.27 15.42
CA GLY A 291 10.65 2.42 15.85
C GLY A 291 10.05 3.79 15.53
N TYR A 292 9.11 3.87 14.58
CA TYR A 292 8.32 5.08 14.31
C TYR A 292 7.33 5.43 15.42
N CYS A 293 6.87 4.46 16.22
CA CYS A 293 5.84 4.65 17.24
C CYS A 293 6.45 5.23 18.51
N ASN A 294 6.68 6.54 18.50
CA ASN A 294 7.16 7.32 19.64
C ASN A 294 6.01 8.10 20.34
N HIS A 295 6.36 8.91 21.33
CA HIS A 295 5.41 9.76 22.05
C HIS A 295 4.59 10.68 21.14
N ALA A 296 5.25 11.42 20.23
CA ALA A 296 4.56 12.32 19.30
C ALA A 296 3.56 11.58 18.41
N TYR A 297 3.93 10.38 17.94
CA TYR A 297 3.04 9.52 17.15
C TYR A 297 1.81 9.08 17.94
N VAL A 298 1.96 8.58 19.18
CA VAL A 298 0.84 8.18 20.04
C VAL A 298 -0.11 9.35 20.29
N HIS A 299 0.40 10.56 20.54
CA HIS A 299 -0.41 11.76 20.71
C HIS A 299 -1.19 12.14 19.44
N ALA A 300 -0.57 12.07 18.26
CA ALA A 300 -1.27 12.33 17.00
C ALA A 300 -2.38 11.30 16.72
N GLN A 301 -2.20 10.03 17.11
CA GLN A 301 -3.25 9.02 17.01
C GLN A 301 -4.38 9.24 18.03
N ARG A 302 -4.06 9.69 19.25
CA ARG A 302 -5.06 10.13 20.23
C ARG A 302 -5.91 11.28 19.68
N ALA A 303 -5.28 12.29 19.08
CA ALA A 303 -5.98 13.40 18.42
C ALA A 303 -6.91 12.92 17.28
N THR A 304 -6.45 11.96 16.46
CA THR A 304 -7.28 11.32 15.43
C THR A 304 -8.50 10.62 16.04
N CYS A 305 -8.35 9.96 17.19
CA CYS A 305 -9.46 9.31 17.89
C CYS A 305 -10.46 10.32 18.46
N TYR A 306 -10.01 11.43 19.04
CA TYR A 306 -10.90 12.51 19.48
C TYR A 306 -11.76 13.06 18.35
N LEU A 307 -11.16 13.25 17.17
CA LEU A 307 -11.91 13.70 15.99
C LEU A 307 -13.02 12.73 15.59
N ARG A 308 -12.76 11.41 15.66
CA ARG A 308 -13.75 10.37 15.37
C ARG A 308 -14.85 10.27 16.42
N LEU A 309 -14.53 10.59 17.67
CA LEU A 309 -15.47 10.66 18.79
C LEU A 309 -16.27 11.98 18.83
N GLY A 310 -16.09 12.87 17.85
CA GLY A 310 -16.81 14.15 17.80
C GLY A 310 -16.30 15.19 18.80
N LYS A 311 -15.01 15.12 19.18
CA LYS A 311 -14.34 16.04 20.11
C LYS A 311 -13.29 16.89 19.39
N PRO A 312 -13.69 17.84 18.52
CA PRO A 312 -12.75 18.56 17.67
C PRO A 312 -11.80 19.47 18.45
N THR A 313 -12.27 20.12 19.53
CA THR A 313 -11.43 20.99 20.37
C THR A 313 -10.29 20.20 21.05
N ASP A 314 -10.59 19.02 21.58
CA ASP A 314 -9.58 18.11 22.17
C ASP A 314 -8.60 17.61 21.11
N ALA A 315 -9.09 17.30 19.91
CA ALA A 315 -8.27 16.90 18.77
C ALA A 315 -7.30 18.02 18.36
N VAL A 316 -7.76 19.27 18.23
CA VAL A 316 -6.91 20.43 17.90
C VAL A 316 -5.79 20.60 18.92
N THR A 317 -6.14 20.61 20.21
CA THR A 317 -5.15 20.77 21.30
C THR A 317 -4.10 19.67 21.26
N THR A 318 -4.53 18.42 21.14
CA THR A 318 -3.63 17.26 21.14
C THR A 318 -2.73 17.22 19.88
N TYR A 319 -3.27 17.55 18.70
CA TYR A 319 -2.48 17.64 17.48
C TYR A 319 -1.39 18.70 17.54
N ARG A 320 -1.68 19.89 18.08
CA ARG A 320 -0.68 20.96 18.20
C ARG A 320 0.49 20.53 19.09
N GLN A 321 0.22 19.82 20.18
CA GLN A 321 1.25 19.25 21.05
C GLN A 321 2.10 18.19 20.32
N ALA A 322 1.45 17.27 19.61
CA ALA A 322 2.12 16.22 18.84
C ALA A 322 3.01 16.77 17.73
N LEU A 323 2.48 17.69 16.93
CA LEU A 323 3.17 18.26 15.77
C LEU A 323 4.29 19.24 16.15
N GLY A 324 4.26 19.80 17.36
CA GLY A 324 5.34 20.63 17.90
C GLY A 324 6.66 19.87 18.11
N HIS A 325 6.60 18.55 18.30
CA HIS A 325 7.76 17.68 18.55
C HIS A 325 7.89 16.57 17.50
N TRP A 326 7.37 16.80 16.29
CA TRP A 326 7.36 15.78 15.25
C TRP A 326 8.78 15.54 14.69
N PRO A 327 9.23 14.28 14.57
CA PRO A 327 10.54 13.98 13.99
C PRO A 327 10.66 14.44 12.53
N ALA A 328 11.76 15.12 12.19
CA ALA A 328 11.99 15.67 10.86
C ALA A 328 12.09 14.61 9.75
N ILE A 329 12.44 13.37 10.09
CA ILE A 329 12.54 12.25 9.13
C ILE A 329 11.16 11.74 8.65
N TYR A 330 10.08 12.03 9.37
CA TYR A 330 8.73 11.56 9.05
C TYR A 330 7.85 12.68 8.48
N GLN A 331 8.35 13.38 7.46
CA GLN A 331 7.61 14.49 6.84
C GLN A 331 6.30 14.03 6.20
N ARG A 332 6.28 12.89 5.50
CA ARG A 332 5.06 12.36 4.90
C ARG A 332 3.94 12.17 5.93
N GLU A 333 4.25 11.51 7.04
CA GLU A 333 3.30 11.32 8.14
C GLU A 333 2.92 12.64 8.80
N ARG A 334 3.86 13.60 8.89
CA ARG A 334 3.55 14.97 9.35
C ARG A 334 2.47 15.61 8.48
N GLY A 335 2.59 15.51 7.15
CA GLY A 335 1.60 16.01 6.20
C GLY A 335 0.23 15.38 6.39
N LEU A 336 0.17 14.06 6.59
CA LEU A 336 -1.08 13.36 6.92
C LEU A 336 -1.72 13.89 8.21
N HIS A 337 -0.94 14.07 9.28
CA HIS A 337 -1.47 14.56 10.55
C HIS A 337 -1.82 16.05 10.52
N LEU A 338 -1.13 16.88 9.74
CA LEU A 338 -1.54 18.27 9.46
C LEU A 338 -2.88 18.30 8.72
N ALA A 339 -3.08 17.45 7.71
CA ALA A 339 -4.37 17.37 7.02
C ALA A 339 -5.51 17.00 8.00
N ARG A 340 -5.28 16.07 8.92
CA ARG A 340 -6.26 15.72 9.95
C ARG A 340 -6.46 16.81 11.01
N LEU A 341 -5.43 17.57 11.36
CA LEU A 341 -5.58 18.77 12.20
C LEU A 341 -6.44 19.83 11.48
N ALA A 342 -6.29 20.00 10.16
CA ALA A 342 -7.15 20.88 9.39
C ALA A 342 -8.62 20.42 9.41
N ILE A 343 -8.89 19.11 9.35
CA ILE A 343 -10.24 18.57 9.55
C ILE A 343 -10.76 18.91 10.95
N ALA A 344 -9.91 18.79 11.99
CA ALA A 344 -10.29 19.15 13.35
C ALA A 344 -10.63 20.63 13.49
N HIS A 345 -9.84 21.54 12.87
CA HIS A 345 -10.16 22.97 12.82
C HIS A 345 -11.48 23.26 12.10
N ALA A 346 -11.76 22.59 10.97
CA ALA A 346 -13.02 22.76 10.27
C ALA A 346 -14.22 22.30 11.12
N ALA A 347 -14.08 21.17 11.81
CA ALA A 347 -15.07 20.66 12.75
C ALA A 347 -15.26 21.56 13.99
N ASP A 348 -14.19 22.22 14.44
CA ASP A 348 -14.19 23.22 15.53
C ASP A 348 -14.64 24.62 15.08
N ARG A 349 -15.20 24.74 13.86
CA ARG A 349 -15.73 25.99 13.27
C ARG A 349 -14.66 27.09 13.11
N ALA A 350 -13.40 26.71 12.89
CA ALA A 350 -12.27 27.61 12.64
C ALA A 350 -11.75 27.48 11.19
N PRO A 351 -12.49 28.02 10.18
CA PRO A 351 -12.17 27.83 8.76
C PRO A 351 -10.80 28.39 8.37
N ASP A 352 -10.41 29.55 8.90
CA ASP A 352 -9.12 30.19 8.60
C ASP A 352 -7.94 29.31 9.03
N ALA A 353 -8.00 28.76 10.24
CA ALA A 353 -6.99 27.83 10.75
C ALA A 353 -6.99 26.51 9.97
N ALA A 354 -8.17 26.03 9.56
CA ALA A 354 -8.29 24.83 8.73
C ALA A 354 -7.61 25.03 7.36
N CYS A 355 -7.90 26.14 6.67
CA CYS A 355 -7.29 26.47 5.39
C CYS A 355 -5.76 26.61 5.50
N ALA A 356 -5.28 27.40 6.46
CA ALA A 356 -3.84 27.60 6.66
C ALA A 356 -3.10 26.28 6.94
N THR A 357 -3.67 25.42 7.79
CA THR A 357 -3.08 24.11 8.11
C THR A 357 -3.15 23.15 6.91
N ALA A 358 -4.24 23.18 6.14
CA ALA A 358 -4.40 22.35 4.96
C ALA A 358 -3.41 22.72 3.84
N MET A 359 -3.07 24.00 3.67
CA MET A 359 -2.04 24.44 2.72
C MET A 359 -0.65 23.89 3.09
N GLN A 360 -0.28 23.91 4.37
CA GLN A 360 0.97 23.28 4.85
C GLN A 360 0.99 21.76 4.58
N ALA A 361 -0.14 21.09 4.81
CA ALA A 361 -0.26 19.66 4.50
C ALA A 361 -0.16 19.37 2.99
N LEU A 362 -0.69 20.27 2.15
CA LEU A 362 -0.66 20.15 0.70
C LEU A 362 0.76 20.29 0.13
N GLU A 363 1.57 21.21 0.67
CA GLU A 363 2.98 21.35 0.30
C GLU A 363 3.74 20.03 0.50
N ILE A 364 3.63 19.44 1.69
CA ILE A 364 4.24 18.13 1.99
C ILE A 364 3.66 17.02 1.11
N SER A 365 2.34 17.04 0.87
CA SER A 365 1.70 16.03 0.02
C SER A 365 2.17 16.09 -1.44
N ARG A 366 2.57 17.27 -1.94
CA ARG A 366 3.12 17.44 -3.29
C ARG A 366 4.53 16.90 -3.40
N GLU A 367 5.35 17.08 -2.37
CA GLU A 367 6.73 16.54 -2.32
C GLU A 367 6.75 15.01 -2.18
N THR A 368 5.82 14.47 -1.39
CA THR A 368 5.83 13.04 -1.01
C THR A 368 4.89 12.16 -1.83
N GLU A 369 4.06 12.75 -2.68
CA GLU A 369 3.02 12.10 -3.51
C GLU A 369 2.03 11.21 -2.72
N SER A 370 1.86 11.42 -1.41
CA SER A 370 1.01 10.56 -0.58
C SER A 370 -0.48 10.73 -0.87
N ARG A 371 -1.12 9.69 -1.43
CA ARG A 371 -2.57 9.72 -1.72
C ARG A 371 -3.41 9.70 -0.45
N ARG A 372 -2.89 9.20 0.68
CA ARG A 372 -3.57 9.25 1.98
C ARG A 372 -3.70 10.69 2.49
N ALA A 373 -2.64 11.49 2.40
CA ALA A 373 -2.70 12.91 2.76
C ALA A 373 -3.66 13.67 1.83
N THR A 374 -3.60 13.41 0.52
CA THR A 374 -4.54 14.02 -0.45
C THR A 374 -6.00 13.65 -0.16
N ALA A 375 -6.28 12.41 0.26
CA ALA A 375 -7.63 11.99 0.63
C ALA A 375 -8.16 12.74 1.85
N GLU A 376 -7.33 12.96 2.87
CA GLU A 376 -7.72 13.78 4.04
C GLU A 376 -7.93 15.25 3.65
N LEU A 377 -7.11 15.81 2.76
CA LEU A 377 -7.30 17.18 2.24
C LEU A 377 -8.65 17.36 1.54
N ARG A 378 -9.10 16.36 0.77
CA ARG A 378 -10.46 16.37 0.17
C ARG A 378 -11.56 16.33 1.23
N ARG A 379 -11.32 15.67 2.37
CA ARG A 379 -12.24 15.70 3.52
C ARG A 379 -12.25 17.06 4.21
N VAL A 380 -11.14 17.78 4.27
CA VAL A 380 -11.10 19.17 4.76
C VAL A 380 -12.05 20.04 3.93
N ILE A 381 -11.97 19.99 2.60
CA ILE A 381 -12.86 20.74 1.70
C ILE A 381 -14.33 20.42 1.97
N THR A 382 -14.65 19.14 2.17
CA THR A 382 -16.01 18.70 2.52
C THR A 382 -16.46 19.31 3.85
N GLY A 383 -15.60 19.31 4.87
CA GLY A 383 -15.90 19.94 6.17
C GLY A 383 -16.05 21.45 6.11
N LEU A 384 -15.41 22.11 5.13
CA LEU A 384 -15.48 23.55 4.90
C LEU A 384 -16.66 23.98 4.00
N ALA A 385 -17.55 23.06 3.62
CA ALA A 385 -18.73 23.36 2.81
C ALA A 385 -19.59 24.56 3.30
N PRO A 386 -19.76 24.82 4.62
CA PRO A 386 -20.46 26.01 5.11
C PRO A 386 -19.78 27.34 4.75
N TRP A 387 -18.47 27.35 4.50
CA TRP A 387 -17.66 28.54 4.19
C TRP A 387 -17.15 28.56 2.74
N ARG A 388 -17.72 27.74 1.85
CA ARG A 388 -17.28 27.57 0.44
C ARG A 388 -17.20 28.84 -0.41
N ARG A 389 -17.81 29.94 0.03
CA ARG A 389 -17.82 31.24 -0.68
C ARG A 389 -16.70 32.18 -0.23
N THR A 390 -15.91 31.79 0.78
CA THR A 390 -14.76 32.59 1.22
C THR A 390 -13.58 32.35 0.28
N ALA A 391 -12.79 33.39 0.03
CA ALA A 391 -11.67 33.33 -0.91
C ALA A 391 -10.65 32.23 -0.52
N MET A 392 -10.32 32.13 0.78
CA MET A 392 -9.38 31.11 1.27
C MET A 392 -9.84 29.66 1.06
N VAL A 393 -11.15 29.40 1.11
CA VAL A 393 -11.69 28.04 0.88
C VAL A 393 -11.70 27.74 -0.61
N GLN A 394 -11.96 28.73 -1.46
CA GLN A 394 -11.87 28.59 -2.91
C GLN A 394 -10.42 28.32 -3.34
N GLU A 395 -9.46 29.09 -2.83
CA GLU A 395 -8.03 28.91 -3.08
C GLU A 395 -7.56 27.51 -2.67
N LEU A 396 -7.89 27.05 -1.46
CA LEU A 396 -7.57 25.70 -1.02
C LEU A 396 -8.20 24.64 -1.94
N THR A 397 -9.47 24.83 -2.33
CA THR A 397 -10.19 23.88 -3.19
C THR A 397 -9.51 23.74 -4.55
N GLU A 398 -9.12 24.86 -5.16
CA GLU A 398 -8.38 24.90 -6.42
C GLU A 398 -6.99 24.25 -6.27
N ALA A 399 -6.28 24.57 -5.19
CA ALA A 399 -4.93 24.05 -4.94
C ALA A 399 -4.91 22.52 -4.74
N VAL A 400 -5.92 21.96 -4.05
CA VAL A 400 -6.08 20.51 -3.85
C VAL A 400 -6.59 19.82 -5.11
N ALA A 401 -7.43 20.47 -5.93
CA ALA A 401 -7.89 19.90 -7.21
C ALA A 401 -6.75 19.70 -8.22
N ALA A 402 -5.65 20.41 -8.07
CA ALA A 402 -4.46 20.29 -8.91
C ALA A 402 -3.56 19.07 -8.59
N VAL A 403 -3.92 18.23 -7.60
CA VAL A 403 -3.13 17.08 -7.10
C VAL A 403 -3.98 15.79 -7.02
#